data_AF-A0A7Y5FN95-F1
#
_entry.id   AF-A0A7Y5FN95-F1
#
_cell.length_a   1.000
_cell.length_b   1.000
_cell.length_c   1.000
_cell.angle_alpha   90.00
_cell.angle_beta   90.00
_cell.angle_gamma   90.00
#
_symmetry.space_group_name_H-M   'P 1'
#
loop_
_entity.id
_entity.type
_entity.pdbx_description
1 polymer ?
#
loop_
_entity_poly.entity_id
_entity_poly.type
_entity_poly.pdbx_seq_one_letter_code
_entity_poly.pdbx_strand_id
1 'polypeptide(L)'
;MKKLLNVIILVLAGGGMLILSIWMYNYILKGVFGQYSFNQSVFSLGEISQAFSSIEVKAVLVYSKSTENFLPEGSTWIPDNINVWERFLTAYKIPYTKIFDYELEQGKHKDANLMILPSCKSMTDAQIRAVKQFMEKGGSVFATSGTGSISGDGKWRGWYFLMEVFGVEFTKELPKTSKARLCTIRGGNPIASEVPTGFTLKIATWDNPVAVQVLDPRTTQLGFWYDFRIDSGLVAEEIERTASLVSGTYGKGKFIWFGFDLVSVIGESSDYLVFDKLMRNSLYYLAEKPIAFIRDWPGNYKAAAVIVPIVGDQPDNIKNLLPILRSNKVKASFFINSSALSSNSSLAKQLTTYGDVGSIVDVGYMSSVNDTVNKLFNLDWQTKTLKEVNQSFQNAVASRVSGIKPMYGLFDDNTLMSMAEAGIKYVLTDSLTDRSVPKFVVKGKSNLITVTKSVRDDIVVVKNYNLTDPDLQLYTYMEDVDRIMYEGGLYVFKIHTDLQCRPEYVGVVSELIKYMRDKGFWITSIPELYNWWTNKNKIELRIELRGPRRIVVAVTNVGADAIPEILVPVQFQENVQQYKVTTEIIGTPLPSLDFLKAEKKLMMKINNLKPGQSRIYNIDYQFNSPNS
;
A
#
# COMPACT_ATOMS: atom_id res chain seq x y z
N MET A 1 44.54 -47.64 42.80
CA MET A 1 44.94 -46.82 41.63
C MET A 1 44.03 -46.99 40.41
N LYS A 2 43.90 -48.18 39.79
CA LYS A 2 43.09 -48.36 38.56
C LYS A 2 41.62 -47.92 38.68
N LYS A 3 40.93 -48.22 39.79
CA LYS A 3 39.53 -47.78 40.01
C LYS A 3 39.39 -46.24 40.10
N LEU A 4 40.33 -45.56 40.75
CA LEU A 4 40.32 -44.10 40.87
C LEU A 4 40.58 -43.43 39.51
N LEU A 5 41.51 -43.98 38.73
CA LEU A 5 41.81 -43.52 37.37
C LEU A 5 40.58 -43.67 36.45
N ASN A 6 39.86 -44.80 36.54
CA ASN A 6 38.65 -45.02 35.76
C ASN A 6 37.53 -44.03 36.13
N VAL A 7 37.35 -43.72 37.42
CA VAL A 7 36.36 -42.72 37.87
C VAL A 7 36.70 -41.32 37.36
N ILE A 8 37.99 -40.93 37.42
CA ILE A 8 38.45 -39.63 36.91
C ILE A 8 38.22 -39.53 35.39
N ILE A 9 38.55 -40.57 34.63
CA ILE A 9 38.30 -40.60 33.17
C ILE A 9 36.81 -40.50 32.87
N LEU A 10 35.95 -41.19 33.62
CA LEU A 10 34.50 -41.15 33.43
C LEU A 10 33.91 -39.77 33.74
N VAL A 11 34.39 -39.12 34.81
CA VAL A 11 33.99 -37.75 35.18
C VAL A 11 34.47 -36.74 34.14
N LEU A 12 35.70 -36.86 33.63
CA LEU A 12 36.24 -35.99 32.59
C LEU A 12 35.53 -36.19 31.25
N ALA A 13 35.27 -37.44 30.85
CA ALA A 13 34.52 -37.75 29.63
C ALA A 13 33.07 -37.28 29.73
N GLY A 14 32.39 -37.52 30.86
CA GLY A 14 31.04 -37.04 31.11
C GLY A 14 30.96 -35.52 31.16
N GLY A 15 31.91 -34.86 31.82
CA GLY A 15 32.04 -33.40 31.84
C GLY A 15 32.29 -32.82 30.45
N GLY A 16 33.17 -33.46 29.66
CA GLY A 16 33.43 -33.08 28.26
C GLY A 16 32.19 -33.20 27.37
N MET A 17 31.43 -34.30 27.47
CA MET A 17 30.17 -34.48 26.74
C MET A 17 29.11 -33.46 27.16
N LEU A 18 29.03 -33.11 28.45
CA LEU A 18 28.10 -32.10 28.95
C LEU A 18 28.45 -30.71 28.38
N ILE A 19 29.74 -30.34 28.39
CA ILE A 19 30.22 -29.08 27.82
C ILE A 19 29.92 -29.03 26.31
N LEU A 20 30.21 -30.10 25.57
CA LEU A 20 29.90 -30.20 24.14
C LEU A 20 28.40 -30.11 23.87
N SER A 21 27.56 -30.75 24.68
CA SER A 21 26.09 -30.70 24.54
C SER A 21 25.56 -29.28 24.79
N ILE A 22 26.07 -28.60 25.82
CA ILE A 22 25.76 -27.20 26.11
C ILE A 22 26.20 -26.30 24.95
N TRP A 23 27.40 -26.53 24.41
CA TRP A 23 27.90 -25.80 23.24
C TRP A 23 27.05 -26.03 22.00
N MET A 24 26.67 -27.27 21.70
CA MET A 24 25.86 -27.61 20.53
C MET A 24 24.44 -27.07 20.67
N TYR A 25 23.84 -27.15 21.86
CA TYR A 25 22.55 -26.54 22.16
C TYR A 25 22.59 -25.01 21.98
N ASN A 26 23.65 -24.35 22.47
CA ASN A 26 23.88 -22.93 22.23
C ASN A 26 24.08 -22.62 20.75
N TYR A 27 24.79 -23.47 20.01
CA TYR A 27 24.96 -23.26 18.57
C TYR A 27 23.62 -23.36 17.83
N ILE A 28 22.75 -24.29 18.24
CA ILE A 28 21.37 -24.44 17.73
C ILE A 28 20.54 -23.20 18.08
N LEU A 29 20.55 -22.75 19.35
CA LEU A 29 19.82 -21.54 19.76
C LEU A 29 20.28 -20.32 18.97
N LYS A 30 21.59 -20.13 18.76
CA LYS A 30 22.15 -19.03 17.95
C LYS A 30 21.76 -19.16 16.48
N GLY A 31 21.67 -20.40 16.00
CA GLY A 31 21.17 -20.73 14.68
C GLY A 31 19.70 -20.37 14.50
N VAL A 32 18.87 -20.51 15.54
CA VAL A 32 17.42 -20.23 15.49
C VAL A 32 17.11 -18.76 15.78
N PHE A 33 17.58 -18.22 16.90
CA PHE A 33 17.20 -16.92 17.45
C PHE A 33 18.19 -15.78 17.20
N GLY A 34 19.38 -16.09 16.67
CA GLY A 34 20.37 -15.09 16.29
C GLY A 34 21.31 -14.62 17.38
N GLN A 35 21.78 -13.37 17.27
CA GLN A 35 22.70 -12.81 18.25
C GLN A 35 21.96 -12.50 19.57
N TYR A 36 22.13 -13.36 20.56
CA TYR A 36 21.89 -13.06 21.97
C TYR A 36 23.23 -12.82 22.67
N SER A 37 23.28 -11.82 23.54
CA SER A 37 24.48 -11.51 24.34
C SER A 37 24.46 -12.36 25.61
N PHE A 38 25.28 -13.41 25.68
CA PHE A 38 25.72 -13.94 26.96
C PHE A 38 26.74 -12.97 27.52
N ASN A 39 26.29 -11.95 28.25
CA ASN A 39 27.22 -11.19 29.07
C ASN A 39 27.59 -12.09 30.25
N GLN A 40 28.75 -12.74 30.14
CA GLN A 40 29.39 -13.66 31.09
C GLN A 40 29.19 -15.15 30.80
N SER A 41 30.27 -15.90 31.02
CA SER A 41 30.52 -17.31 30.73
C SER A 41 29.71 -18.30 31.60
N VAL A 42 28.46 -17.96 31.96
CA VAL A 42 27.58 -18.79 32.78
C VAL A 42 26.18 -18.86 32.16
N PHE A 43 25.63 -20.07 32.12
CA PHE A 43 24.32 -20.41 31.57
C PHE A 43 23.20 -19.71 32.37
N SER A 44 22.54 -18.71 31.77
CA SER A 44 21.42 -17.98 32.39
C SER A 44 20.07 -18.50 31.86
N LEU A 45 19.27 -19.11 32.73
CA LEU A 45 17.89 -19.53 32.41
C LEU A 45 16.99 -18.35 32.02
N GLY A 46 17.30 -17.13 32.49
CA GLY A 46 16.54 -15.91 32.16
C GLY A 46 16.81 -15.37 30.76
N GLU A 47 18.01 -15.55 30.22
CA GLU A 47 18.31 -15.17 28.83
C GLU A 47 17.73 -16.17 27.83
N ILE A 48 17.68 -17.45 28.21
CA ILE A 48 17.00 -18.50 27.44
C ILE A 48 15.49 -18.23 27.43
N SER A 49 14.87 -17.91 28.57
CA SER A 49 13.46 -17.53 28.59
C SER A 49 13.18 -16.26 27.76
N GLN A 50 14.11 -15.30 27.70
CA GLN A 50 14.02 -14.15 26.80
C GLN A 50 14.17 -14.50 25.31
N ALA A 51 15.02 -15.47 24.97
CA ALA A 51 15.17 -15.96 23.60
C ALA A 51 13.89 -16.69 23.13
N PHE A 52 13.19 -17.36 24.04
CA PHE A 52 11.89 -17.99 23.81
C PHE A 52 10.70 -17.06 24.04
N SER A 53 10.86 -15.92 24.72
CA SER A 53 9.82 -14.91 24.83
C SER A 53 9.73 -14.20 23.49
N SER A 54 8.67 -14.49 22.74
CA SER A 54 8.22 -13.55 21.72
C SER A 54 7.98 -12.20 22.40
N ILE A 55 8.16 -11.10 21.67
CA ILE A 55 7.61 -9.81 22.10
C ILE A 55 6.10 -10.03 22.14
N GLU A 56 5.58 -10.43 23.30
CA GLU A 56 4.18 -10.72 23.51
C GLU A 56 3.48 -9.38 23.60
N VAL A 57 2.89 -8.96 22.50
CA VAL A 57 2.04 -7.78 22.44
C VAL A 57 0.87 -8.06 23.36
N LYS A 58 0.75 -7.30 24.44
CA LYS A 58 -0.38 -7.38 25.37
C LYS A 58 -1.22 -6.14 25.13
N ALA A 59 -2.39 -6.35 24.54
CA ALA A 59 -3.31 -5.28 24.25
C ALA A 59 -4.30 -5.07 25.40
N VAL A 60 -4.75 -3.84 25.58
CA VAL A 60 -5.95 -3.54 26.35
C VAL A 60 -6.99 -2.95 25.40
N LEU A 61 -8.19 -3.52 25.43
CA LEU A 61 -9.33 -3.06 24.64
C LEU A 61 -10.28 -2.29 25.56
N VAL A 62 -10.34 -0.97 25.38
CA VAL A 62 -11.13 -0.11 26.26
C VAL A 62 -12.58 -0.06 25.80
N TYR A 63 -13.49 -0.50 26.65
CA TYR A 63 -14.92 -0.30 26.52
C TYR A 63 -15.29 1.05 27.13
N SER A 64 -15.68 2.03 26.31
CA SER A 64 -16.09 3.33 26.85
C SER A 64 -17.54 3.31 27.33
N LYS A 65 -17.72 3.07 28.64
CA LYS A 65 -19.03 3.16 29.28
C LYS A 65 -19.55 4.60 29.28
N SER A 66 -18.64 5.57 29.42
CA SER A 66 -18.99 6.99 29.34
C SER A 66 -19.53 7.38 27.97
N THR A 67 -18.97 6.84 26.87
CA THR A 67 -19.50 7.10 25.52
C THR A 67 -20.82 6.38 25.31
N GLU A 68 -20.96 5.13 25.76
CA GLU A 68 -22.23 4.40 25.69
C GLU A 68 -23.37 5.16 26.38
N ASN A 69 -23.12 5.70 27.57
CA ASN A 69 -24.12 6.49 28.32
C ASN A 69 -24.52 7.80 27.64
N PHE A 70 -23.70 8.33 26.72
CA PHE A 70 -24.00 9.52 25.94
C PHE A 70 -24.85 9.22 24.70
N LEU A 71 -24.86 7.97 24.23
CA LEU A 71 -25.62 7.57 23.05
C LEU A 71 -27.12 7.38 23.38
N PRO A 72 -28.00 7.44 22.37
CA PRO A 72 -29.42 7.13 22.56
C PRO A 72 -29.63 5.76 23.19
N GLU A 73 -30.65 5.64 24.04
CA GLU A 73 -31.02 4.37 24.68
C GLU A 73 -31.23 3.27 23.62
N GLY A 74 -30.65 2.09 23.85
CA GLY A 74 -30.69 0.97 22.93
C GLY A 74 -29.64 1.00 21.80
N SER A 75 -28.76 2.00 21.74
CA SER A 75 -27.67 2.03 20.77
C SER A 75 -26.70 0.85 20.96
N THR A 76 -26.44 0.09 19.90
CA THR A 76 -25.45 -1.00 19.88
C THR A 76 -24.07 -0.56 19.41
N TRP A 77 -23.87 0.74 19.15
CA TRP A 77 -22.67 1.26 18.49
C TRP A 77 -21.36 0.88 19.18
N ILE A 78 -21.28 1.04 20.50
CA ILE A 78 -20.09 0.70 21.28
C ILE A 78 -19.88 -0.82 21.34
N PRO A 79 -20.88 -1.64 21.72
CA PRO A 79 -20.79 -3.10 21.61
C PRO A 79 -20.32 -3.61 20.24
N ASP A 80 -20.89 -3.08 19.15
CA ASP A 80 -20.56 -3.52 17.79
C ASP A 80 -19.11 -3.18 17.42
N ASN A 81 -18.64 -1.98 17.79
CA ASN A 81 -17.24 -1.60 17.61
C ASN A 81 -16.30 -2.52 18.39
N ILE A 82 -16.62 -2.80 19.66
CA ILE A 82 -15.83 -3.71 20.50
C ILE A 82 -15.77 -5.10 19.86
N ASN A 83 -16.89 -5.64 19.40
CA ASN A 83 -16.95 -6.96 18.75
C ASN A 83 -16.07 -7.03 17.49
N VAL A 84 -16.04 -5.97 16.67
CA VAL A 84 -15.15 -5.90 15.49
C VAL A 84 -13.68 -5.93 15.91
N TRP A 85 -13.30 -5.17 16.94
CA TRP A 85 -11.93 -5.20 17.48
C TRP A 85 -11.54 -6.55 18.05
N GLU A 86 -12.42 -7.20 18.82
CA GLU A 86 -12.18 -8.53 19.37
C GLU A 86 -11.93 -9.56 18.25
N ARG A 87 -12.64 -9.46 17.12
CA ARG A 87 -12.41 -10.30 15.94
C ARG A 87 -11.02 -10.10 15.36
N PHE A 88 -10.58 -8.86 15.15
CA PHE A 88 -9.23 -8.59 14.62
C PHE A 88 -8.12 -9.05 15.57
N LEU A 89 -8.25 -8.76 16.88
CA LEU A 89 -7.26 -9.17 17.88
C LEU A 89 -7.15 -10.69 17.97
N THR A 90 -8.29 -11.39 17.95
CA THR A 90 -8.33 -12.86 17.94
C THR A 90 -7.74 -13.43 16.65
N ALA A 91 -8.11 -12.88 15.48
CA ALA A 91 -7.61 -13.34 14.18
C ALA A 91 -6.08 -13.23 14.07
N TYR A 92 -5.49 -12.16 14.61
CA TYR A 92 -4.04 -11.95 14.61
C TYR A 92 -3.32 -12.50 15.84
N LYS A 93 -4.03 -13.21 16.71
CA LYS A 93 -3.49 -13.83 17.93
C LYS A 93 -2.75 -12.81 18.81
N ILE A 94 -3.36 -11.63 18.99
CA ILE A 94 -2.87 -10.61 19.92
C ILE A 94 -3.63 -10.80 21.24
N PRO A 95 -2.95 -11.27 22.32
CA PRO A 95 -3.57 -11.35 23.64
C PRO A 95 -4.10 -9.99 24.05
N TYR A 96 -5.35 -9.96 24.53
CA TYR A 96 -5.96 -8.72 24.98
C TYR A 96 -6.78 -8.92 26.25
N THR A 97 -6.84 -7.86 27.06
CA THR A 97 -7.78 -7.75 28.17
C THR A 97 -8.77 -6.64 27.86
N LYS A 98 -10.06 -6.94 27.95
CA LYS A 98 -11.11 -5.91 27.87
C LYS A 98 -11.23 -5.25 29.24
N ILE A 99 -11.17 -3.92 29.25
CA ILE A 99 -11.38 -3.11 30.46
C ILE A 99 -12.41 -2.03 30.15
N PHE A 100 -13.08 -1.53 31.17
CA PHE A 100 -13.89 -0.32 31.07
C PHE A 100 -13.02 0.94 31.20
N ASP A 101 -13.48 2.04 30.64
CA ASP A 101 -12.80 3.35 30.69
C ASP A 101 -12.49 3.83 32.12
N TYR A 102 -13.37 3.63 33.10
CA TYR A 102 -13.09 3.96 34.51
C TYR A 102 -11.93 3.14 35.13
N GLU A 103 -11.58 1.99 34.56
CA GLU A 103 -10.47 1.16 35.02
C GLU A 103 -9.10 1.68 34.53
N LEU A 104 -9.10 2.63 33.57
CA LEU A 104 -7.89 3.35 33.18
C LEU A 104 -7.31 4.12 34.38
N GLU A 105 -8.16 4.77 35.17
CA GLU A 105 -7.77 5.53 36.36
C GLU A 105 -7.19 4.63 37.46
N GLN A 106 -7.66 3.38 37.52
CA GLN A 106 -7.17 2.35 38.43
C GLN A 106 -5.83 1.75 37.97
N GLY A 107 -5.37 2.07 36.76
CA GLY A 107 -4.10 1.59 36.21
C GLY A 107 -4.13 0.14 35.73
N LYS A 108 -5.31 -0.43 35.42
CA LYS A 108 -5.40 -1.82 34.90
C LYS A 108 -4.75 -2.04 33.54
N HIS A 109 -4.38 -0.95 32.85
CA HIS A 109 -3.69 -0.97 31.56
C HIS A 109 -2.15 -1.01 31.67
N LYS A 110 -1.57 -0.94 32.88
CA LYS A 110 -0.12 -0.74 33.07
C LYS A 110 0.77 -1.88 32.54
N ASP A 111 0.24 -3.10 32.47
CA ASP A 111 0.97 -4.27 31.97
C ASP A 111 0.81 -4.47 30.45
N ALA A 112 -0.02 -3.64 29.80
CA ALA A 112 -0.19 -3.65 28.36
C ALA A 112 0.90 -2.82 27.67
N ASN A 113 1.16 -3.12 26.40
CA ASN A 113 2.01 -2.30 25.52
C ASN A 113 1.23 -1.71 24.34
N LEU A 114 -0.02 -2.15 24.15
CA LEU A 114 -0.96 -1.61 23.16
C LEU A 114 -2.29 -1.28 23.85
N MET A 115 -2.81 -0.09 23.61
CA MET A 115 -4.14 0.34 24.04
C MET A 115 -4.99 0.66 22.82
N ILE A 116 -6.18 0.08 22.78
CA ILE A 116 -7.15 0.31 21.71
C ILE A 116 -8.31 1.08 22.31
N LEU A 117 -8.64 2.19 21.66
CA LEU A 117 -9.67 3.15 22.04
C LEU A 117 -10.75 3.22 20.95
N PRO A 118 -11.62 2.21 20.83
CA PRO A 118 -12.73 2.22 19.87
C PRO A 118 -13.74 3.27 20.28
N SER A 119 -13.95 4.26 19.43
CA SER A 119 -15.03 5.24 19.59
C SER A 119 -15.09 5.89 20.97
N CYS A 120 -13.95 6.07 21.66
CA CYS A 120 -13.89 6.58 23.03
C CYS A 120 -14.08 8.11 23.05
N LYS A 121 -15.25 8.58 22.59
CA LYS A 121 -15.55 10.01 22.44
C LYS A 121 -15.62 10.73 23.78
N SER A 122 -16.25 10.10 24.78
CA SER A 122 -16.41 10.63 26.13
C SER A 122 -15.33 10.11 27.06
N MET A 123 -14.52 11.00 27.63
CA MET A 123 -13.46 10.67 28.58
C MET A 123 -13.36 11.69 29.72
N THR A 124 -13.01 11.25 30.94
CA THR A 124 -12.65 12.13 32.06
C THR A 124 -11.24 12.69 31.88
N ASP A 125 -10.89 13.74 32.64
CA ASP A 125 -9.52 14.28 32.60
C ASP A 125 -8.49 13.30 33.15
N ALA A 126 -8.90 12.47 34.12
CA ALA A 126 -8.05 11.42 34.68
C ALA A 126 -7.79 10.31 33.65
N GLN A 127 -8.81 9.90 32.89
CA GLN A 127 -8.66 8.97 31.77
C GLN A 127 -7.76 9.52 30.67
N ILE A 128 -7.96 10.78 30.25
CA ILE A 128 -7.09 11.45 29.27
C ILE A 128 -5.62 11.46 29.74
N ARG A 129 -5.38 11.83 31.00
CA ARG A 129 -4.03 11.80 31.59
C ARG A 129 -3.45 10.39 31.60
N ALA A 130 -4.26 9.37 31.92
CA ALA A 130 -3.81 7.99 31.92
C ALA A 130 -3.36 7.53 30.52
N VAL A 131 -4.11 7.86 29.47
CA VAL A 131 -3.73 7.55 28.07
C VAL A 131 -2.43 8.26 27.69
N LYS A 132 -2.29 9.55 28.00
CA LYS A 132 -1.06 10.30 27.70
C LYS A 132 0.15 9.72 28.43
N GLN A 133 0.03 9.43 29.73
CA GLN A 133 1.11 8.82 30.52
C GLN A 133 1.48 7.41 30.02
N PHE A 134 0.51 6.64 29.54
CA PHE A 134 0.75 5.35 28.92
C PHE A 134 1.64 5.51 27.68
N MET A 135 1.33 6.47 26.81
CA MET A 135 2.14 6.77 25.62
C MET A 135 3.51 7.36 25.95
N GLU A 136 3.62 8.26 26.92
CA GLU A 136 4.91 8.80 27.39
C GLU A 136 5.88 7.70 27.86
N LYS A 137 5.35 6.62 28.43
CA LYS A 137 6.11 5.45 28.89
C LYS A 137 6.45 4.45 27.79
N GLY A 138 5.99 4.66 26.56
CA GLY A 138 6.24 3.77 25.41
C GLY A 138 5.06 2.92 24.99
N GLY A 139 3.90 3.05 25.63
CA GLY A 139 2.68 2.35 25.22
C GLY A 139 2.13 2.87 23.89
N SER A 140 1.71 1.97 23.01
CA SER A 140 1.15 2.33 21.71
C SER A 140 -0.37 2.48 21.76
N VAL A 141 -0.95 3.44 21.04
CA VAL A 141 -2.40 3.68 21.00
C VAL A 141 -2.98 3.50 19.60
N PHE A 142 -4.06 2.74 19.47
CA PHE A 142 -4.94 2.79 18.31
C PHE A 142 -6.24 3.49 18.72
N ALA A 143 -6.54 4.65 18.14
CA ALA A 143 -7.79 5.37 18.37
C ALA A 143 -8.62 5.50 17.10
N THR A 144 -9.94 5.62 17.26
CA THR A 144 -10.86 5.85 16.14
C THR A 144 -11.80 7.03 16.42
N SER A 145 -12.33 7.62 15.34
CA SER A 145 -13.34 8.68 15.38
C SER A 145 -12.90 9.86 16.29
N GLY A 146 -13.86 10.55 16.88
CA GLY A 146 -13.60 11.68 17.76
C GLY A 146 -13.22 11.33 19.19
N THR A 147 -12.20 10.48 19.36
CA THR A 147 -11.70 10.08 20.69
C THR A 147 -11.36 11.31 21.55
N GLY A 148 -11.89 11.34 22.78
CA GLY A 148 -11.64 12.40 23.76
C GLY A 148 -12.28 13.77 23.47
N SER A 149 -13.23 13.87 22.55
CA SER A 149 -13.89 15.14 22.19
C SER A 149 -15.01 15.57 23.14
N ILE A 150 -15.49 14.64 23.97
CA ILE A 150 -16.56 14.82 24.95
C ILE A 150 -16.02 14.54 26.34
N SER A 151 -16.52 15.27 27.33
CA SER A 151 -16.20 15.07 28.73
C SER A 151 -16.86 13.84 29.34
N GLY A 152 -16.31 13.35 30.45
CA GLY A 152 -16.94 12.28 31.21
C GLY A 152 -18.37 12.60 31.71
N ASP A 153 -18.74 13.88 31.82
CA ASP A 153 -20.10 14.36 32.12
C ASP A 153 -20.92 14.72 30.86
N GLY A 154 -20.48 14.34 29.66
CA GLY A 154 -21.22 14.46 28.40
C GLY A 154 -21.18 15.83 27.72
N LYS A 155 -20.35 16.75 28.19
CA LYS A 155 -20.18 18.10 27.62
C LYS A 155 -19.15 18.10 26.49
N TRP A 156 -19.41 18.90 25.46
CA TRP A 156 -18.46 19.15 24.39
C TRP A 156 -17.16 19.77 24.94
N ARG A 157 -16.02 19.15 24.67
CA ARG A 157 -14.69 19.67 25.04
C ARG A 157 -13.91 20.23 23.87
N GLY A 158 -14.34 20.00 22.64
CA GLY A 158 -13.54 20.33 21.46
C GLY A 158 -12.53 19.23 21.16
N TRP A 159 -11.61 19.53 20.24
CA TRP A 159 -10.69 18.55 19.65
C TRP A 159 -9.31 18.50 20.31
N TYR A 160 -9.14 19.13 21.48
CA TYR A 160 -7.82 19.33 22.10
C TYR A 160 -7.03 18.04 22.32
N PHE A 161 -7.68 16.96 22.76
CA PHE A 161 -7.01 15.67 22.94
C PHE A 161 -6.41 15.16 21.63
N LEU A 162 -7.23 15.14 20.57
CA LEU A 162 -6.84 14.71 19.24
C LEU A 162 -5.71 15.60 18.68
N MET A 163 -5.83 16.92 18.87
CA MET A 163 -4.83 17.87 18.37
C MET A 163 -3.47 17.68 19.05
N GLU A 164 -3.47 17.54 20.37
CA GLU A 164 -2.25 17.42 21.17
C GLU A 164 -1.59 16.04 21.00
N VAL A 165 -2.37 14.96 21.09
CA VAL A 165 -1.82 13.60 21.10
C VAL A 165 -1.42 13.16 19.70
N PHE A 166 -2.24 13.47 18.70
CA PHE A 166 -2.00 13.04 17.33
C PHE A 166 -1.31 14.10 16.46
N GLY A 167 -1.05 15.30 16.98
CA GLY A 167 -0.30 16.34 16.25
C GLY A 167 -1.03 16.82 14.99
N VAL A 168 -2.34 16.97 15.09
CA VAL A 168 -3.23 17.34 13.98
C VAL A 168 -4.09 18.54 14.35
N GLU A 169 -4.72 19.15 13.36
CA GLU A 169 -5.76 20.17 13.54
C GLU A 169 -7.09 19.62 13.02
N PHE A 170 -8.16 19.78 13.78
CA PHE A 170 -9.49 19.42 13.30
C PHE A 170 -9.92 20.37 12.18
N THR A 171 -10.39 19.83 11.06
CA THR A 171 -10.87 20.66 9.94
C THR A 171 -12.38 20.61 9.80
N LYS A 172 -12.97 19.41 9.74
CA LYS A 172 -14.42 19.21 9.62
C LYS A 172 -14.86 17.81 10.03
N GLU A 173 -16.11 17.70 10.45
CA GLU A 173 -16.83 16.43 10.41
C GLU A 173 -17.43 16.25 9.01
N LEU A 174 -17.41 15.03 8.49
CA LEU A 174 -18.10 14.71 7.26
C LEU A 174 -19.61 14.65 7.51
N PRO A 175 -20.43 15.27 6.64
CA PRO A 175 -21.86 15.27 6.82
C PRO A 175 -22.42 13.85 6.68
N LYS A 176 -23.47 13.57 7.46
CA LYS A 176 -24.24 12.32 7.32
C LYS A 176 -24.94 12.32 5.97
N THR A 177 -24.63 11.34 5.13
CA THR A 177 -25.29 11.15 3.84
C THR A 177 -25.69 9.70 3.65
N SER A 178 -26.65 9.45 2.75
CA SER A 178 -27.05 8.09 2.36
C SER A 178 -25.99 7.36 1.53
N LYS A 179 -24.96 8.07 1.06
CA LYS A 179 -23.87 7.50 0.26
C LYS A 179 -22.62 7.35 1.13
N ALA A 180 -21.83 6.33 0.80
CA ALA A 180 -20.50 6.19 1.37
C ALA A 180 -19.61 7.36 0.91
N ARG A 181 -18.72 7.82 1.79
CA ARG A 181 -17.58 8.65 1.39
C ARG A 181 -16.39 7.75 1.09
N LEU A 182 -15.55 8.20 0.17
CA LEU A 182 -14.33 7.49 -0.19
C LEU A 182 -13.18 7.99 0.68
N CYS A 183 -12.46 7.04 1.27
CA CYS A 183 -11.24 7.28 2.02
C CYS A 183 -10.07 6.68 1.23
N THR A 184 -9.25 7.52 0.62
CA THR A 184 -8.09 7.11 -0.17
C THR A 184 -6.92 6.79 0.75
N ILE A 185 -6.37 5.58 0.64
CA ILE A 185 -5.20 5.13 1.39
C ILE A 185 -3.94 5.48 0.60
N ARG A 186 -3.02 6.18 1.25
CA ARG A 186 -1.71 6.51 0.73
C ARG A 186 -0.81 5.27 0.73
N GLY A 187 -0.12 5.04 -0.39
CA GLY A 187 0.86 3.96 -0.53
C GLY A 187 2.22 4.29 0.08
N GLY A 188 3.19 3.42 -0.20
CA GLY A 188 4.61 3.67 0.08
C GLY A 188 5.01 3.72 1.57
N ASN A 189 4.13 3.31 2.48
CA ASN A 189 4.37 3.27 3.91
C ASN A 189 4.10 1.86 4.48
N PRO A 190 4.67 1.52 5.66
CA PRO A 190 4.55 0.18 6.22
C PRO A 190 3.12 -0.24 6.56
N ILE A 191 2.27 0.73 6.94
CA ILE A 191 0.87 0.48 7.32
C ILE A 191 0.04 0.11 6.09
N ALA A 192 0.31 0.72 4.93
CA ALA A 192 -0.29 0.38 3.64
C ALA A 192 0.44 -0.75 2.89
N SER A 193 1.31 -1.53 3.55
CA SER A 193 1.96 -2.69 2.90
C SER A 193 0.92 -3.67 2.34
N GLU A 194 1.09 -4.13 1.10
CA GLU A 194 0.15 -5.02 0.39
C GLU A 194 -1.27 -4.47 0.18
N VAL A 195 -1.54 -3.23 0.58
CA VAL A 195 -2.72 -2.46 0.20
C VAL A 195 -2.40 -1.83 -1.15
N PRO A 196 -3.25 -1.99 -2.19
CA PRO A 196 -3.04 -1.30 -3.45
C PRO A 196 -2.90 0.21 -3.22
N THR A 197 -1.90 0.84 -3.80
CA THR A 197 -1.70 2.27 -3.60
C THR A 197 -2.87 3.09 -4.18
N GLY A 198 -3.31 4.10 -3.42
CA GLY A 198 -4.50 4.90 -3.73
C GLY A 198 -5.80 4.13 -3.52
N PHE A 199 -5.79 3.04 -2.73
CA PHE A 199 -7.00 2.25 -2.54
C PHE A 199 -8.08 3.05 -1.82
N THR A 200 -9.31 3.07 -2.34
CA THR A 200 -10.41 3.83 -1.74
C THR A 200 -11.32 2.93 -0.93
N LEU A 201 -11.32 3.07 0.39
CA LEU A 201 -12.32 2.45 1.26
C LEU A 201 -13.65 3.21 1.16
N LYS A 202 -14.76 2.48 1.14
CA LYS A 202 -16.11 3.07 1.24
C LYS A 202 -16.50 3.13 2.72
N ILE A 203 -16.71 4.33 3.21
CA ILE A 203 -17.03 4.58 4.62
C ILE A 203 -18.44 5.17 4.73
N ALA A 204 -19.32 4.52 5.47
CA ALA A 204 -20.60 5.09 5.85
C ALA A 204 -20.38 6.31 6.76
N THR A 205 -21.18 7.37 6.58
CA THR A 205 -20.98 8.65 7.28
C THR A 205 -21.93 8.87 8.46
N TRP A 206 -22.63 7.82 8.91
CA TRP A 206 -23.63 7.88 9.98
C TRP A 206 -23.10 8.32 11.36
N ASP A 207 -21.80 8.16 11.59
CA ASP A 207 -21.06 8.35 12.83
C ASP A 207 -20.28 9.67 12.89
N ASN A 208 -20.48 10.53 11.88
CA ASN A 208 -19.72 11.76 11.63
C ASN A 208 -18.21 11.50 11.60
N PRO A 209 -17.69 10.86 10.52
CA PRO A 209 -16.25 10.72 10.36
C PRO A 209 -15.56 12.07 10.40
N VAL A 210 -14.34 12.09 10.90
CA VAL A 210 -13.55 13.28 11.16
C VAL A 210 -12.47 13.43 10.10
N ALA A 211 -12.32 14.65 9.60
CA ALA A 211 -11.22 15.10 8.77
C ALA A 211 -10.29 16.01 9.60
N VAL A 212 -8.99 15.84 9.41
CA VAL A 212 -7.96 16.63 10.10
C VAL A 212 -6.89 17.11 9.12
N GLN A 213 -6.05 18.03 9.57
CA GLN A 213 -4.84 18.45 8.91
C GLN A 213 -3.64 18.02 9.75
N VAL A 214 -2.59 17.48 9.11
CA VAL A 214 -1.35 17.15 9.82
C VAL A 214 -0.46 18.40 9.90
N LEU A 215 -0.17 18.85 11.13
CA LEU A 215 0.68 20.02 11.36
C LEU A 215 2.02 19.67 12.01
N ASP A 216 2.08 18.55 12.75
CA ASP A 216 3.24 18.15 13.54
C ASP A 216 4.15 17.21 12.71
N PRO A 217 5.48 17.47 12.62
CA PRO A 217 6.43 16.60 11.91
C PRO A 217 6.54 15.18 12.50
N ARG A 218 6.07 14.96 13.73
CA ARG A 218 6.01 13.63 14.36
C ARG A 218 4.88 12.76 13.79
N THR A 219 3.96 13.38 13.04
CA THR A 219 2.75 12.78 12.50
C THR A 219 2.86 12.63 10.99
N THR A 220 2.45 11.47 10.48
CA THR A 220 2.40 11.15 9.07
C THR A 220 0.97 10.89 8.66
N GLN A 221 0.53 11.58 7.61
CA GLN A 221 -0.74 11.31 6.97
C GLN A 221 -0.68 10.03 6.14
N LEU A 222 -1.64 9.14 6.37
CA LEU A 222 -1.77 7.81 5.76
C LEU A 222 -2.95 7.70 4.79
N GLY A 223 -3.89 8.64 4.83
CA GLY A 223 -5.03 8.68 3.92
C GLY A 223 -5.76 10.01 3.96
N PHE A 224 -6.71 10.21 3.06
CA PHE A 224 -7.53 11.42 2.98
C PHE A 224 -8.95 11.17 2.45
N TRP A 225 -9.83 12.15 2.66
CA TRP A 225 -11.24 12.11 2.24
C TRP A 225 -11.56 12.82 0.92
N TYR A 226 -10.63 13.65 0.43
CA TYR A 226 -10.80 14.40 -0.82
C TYR A 226 -10.94 13.48 -2.04
N ASP A 227 -11.98 13.72 -2.83
CA ASP A 227 -12.21 13.09 -4.12
C ASP A 227 -12.30 14.15 -5.22
N PHE A 228 -11.24 14.27 -6.02
CA PHE A 228 -11.10 15.24 -7.12
C PHE A 228 -12.22 15.22 -8.17
N ARG A 229 -13.07 14.18 -8.16
CA ARG A 229 -14.17 14.02 -9.11
C ARG A 229 -15.45 14.70 -8.68
N ILE A 230 -15.66 14.83 -7.36
CA ILE A 230 -16.93 15.29 -6.79
C ILE A 230 -16.74 16.45 -5.80
N ASP A 231 -15.55 16.59 -5.24
CA ASP A 231 -15.23 17.66 -4.31
C ASP A 231 -14.58 18.83 -5.07
N SER A 232 -14.98 20.04 -4.68
CA SER A 232 -14.36 21.28 -5.16
C SER A 232 -13.15 21.64 -4.29
N GLY A 233 -12.21 22.41 -4.85
CA GLY A 233 -11.05 22.93 -4.12
C GLY A 233 -9.73 22.59 -4.81
N LEU A 234 -8.65 23.22 -4.33
CA LEU A 234 -7.30 22.95 -4.79
C LEU A 234 -6.84 21.58 -4.26
N VAL A 235 -6.30 20.75 -5.13
CA VAL A 235 -6.03 19.34 -4.84
C VAL A 235 -5.06 19.17 -3.67
N ALA A 236 -3.97 19.95 -3.67
CA ALA A 236 -2.96 19.88 -2.62
C ALA A 236 -3.52 20.31 -1.26
N GLU A 237 -4.28 21.42 -1.23
CA GLU A 237 -4.87 21.95 -0.01
C GLU A 237 -5.93 20.98 0.55
N GLU A 238 -6.82 20.46 -0.30
CA GLU A 238 -7.87 19.56 0.18
C GLU A 238 -7.30 18.21 0.65
N ILE A 239 -6.26 17.66 0.01
CA ILE A 239 -5.58 16.47 0.51
C ILE A 239 -4.98 16.72 1.90
N GLU A 240 -4.33 17.87 2.08
CA GLU A 240 -3.70 18.26 3.34
C GLU A 240 -4.73 18.46 4.46
N ARG A 241 -5.85 19.14 4.15
CA ARG A 241 -6.92 19.47 5.12
C ARG A 241 -7.90 18.34 5.38
N THR A 242 -7.80 17.22 4.67
CA THR A 242 -8.76 16.12 4.78
C THR A 242 -8.12 14.79 5.14
N ALA A 243 -7.02 14.79 5.90
CA ALA A 243 -6.45 13.58 6.45
C ALA A 243 -7.51 12.74 7.17
N SER A 244 -7.60 11.47 6.80
CA SER A 244 -8.56 10.50 7.34
C SER A 244 -7.90 9.44 8.21
N LEU A 245 -6.61 9.19 7.98
CA LEU A 245 -5.78 8.29 8.76
C LEU A 245 -4.44 8.98 9.04
N VAL A 246 -3.96 8.87 10.27
CA VAL A 246 -2.61 9.32 10.64
C VAL A 246 -1.90 8.30 11.51
N SER A 247 -0.57 8.31 11.48
CA SER A 247 0.26 7.64 12.47
C SER A 247 1.38 8.55 12.94
N GLY A 248 1.98 8.21 14.07
CA GLY A 248 3.08 8.99 14.60
C GLY A 248 3.55 8.48 15.94
N THR A 249 4.12 9.39 16.73
CA THR A 249 4.57 9.13 18.09
C THR A 249 4.06 10.21 19.04
N TYR A 250 3.82 9.86 20.30
CA TYR A 250 3.59 10.80 21.40
C TYR A 250 4.40 10.35 22.61
N GLY A 251 5.31 11.20 23.07
CA GLY A 251 6.37 10.78 23.97
C GLY A 251 7.20 9.65 23.35
N LYS A 252 7.23 8.48 23.99
CA LYS A 252 7.94 7.28 23.50
C LYS A 252 7.02 6.31 22.75
N GLY A 253 5.71 6.44 22.90
CA GLY A 253 4.70 5.55 22.34
C GLY A 253 4.33 5.91 20.91
N LYS A 254 3.82 4.92 20.17
CA LYS A 254 3.31 5.13 18.80
C LYS A 254 1.81 5.32 18.82
N PHE A 255 1.28 5.96 17.78
CA PHE A 255 -0.15 5.94 17.53
C PHE A 255 -0.51 5.66 16.09
N ILE A 256 -1.74 5.16 15.94
CA ILE A 256 -2.53 5.21 14.73
C ILE A 256 -3.88 5.79 15.11
N TRP A 257 -4.38 6.71 14.31
CA TRP A 257 -5.72 7.26 14.44
C TRP A 257 -6.45 7.16 13.11
N PHE A 258 -7.66 6.62 13.15
CA PHE A 258 -8.60 6.64 12.02
C PHE A 258 -9.72 7.63 12.34
N GLY A 259 -10.03 8.52 11.40
CA GLY A 259 -11.13 9.47 11.52
C GLY A 259 -12.52 8.85 11.49
N PHE A 260 -12.63 7.53 11.36
CA PHE A 260 -13.87 6.79 11.32
C PHE A 260 -13.76 5.53 12.18
N ASP A 261 -14.91 4.99 12.58
CA ASP A 261 -14.98 3.73 13.30
C ASP A 261 -14.98 2.52 12.34
N LEU A 262 -14.43 1.38 12.78
CA LEU A 262 -14.22 0.23 11.89
C LEU A 262 -15.55 -0.37 11.40
N VAL A 263 -16.62 -0.26 12.19
CA VAL A 263 -17.98 -0.69 11.80
C VAL A 263 -18.56 0.12 10.63
N SER A 264 -18.02 1.31 10.35
CA SER A 264 -18.45 2.18 9.25
C SER A 264 -17.86 1.76 7.90
N VAL A 265 -16.92 0.81 7.88
CA VAL A 265 -16.36 0.29 6.63
C VAL A 265 -17.36 -0.65 5.95
N ILE A 266 -17.81 -0.24 4.77
CA ILE A 266 -18.74 -0.99 3.93
C ILE A 266 -18.09 -1.32 2.59
N GLY A 267 -18.57 -2.35 1.89
CA GLY A 267 -18.02 -2.72 0.60
C GLY A 267 -18.31 -4.16 0.22
N GLU A 268 -17.62 -4.61 -0.82
CA GLU A 268 -17.67 -6.00 -1.27
C GLU A 268 -16.61 -6.85 -0.54
N SER A 269 -16.69 -8.18 -0.64
CA SER A 269 -15.74 -9.09 0.02
C SER A 269 -14.27 -8.78 -0.29
N SER A 270 -13.97 -8.30 -1.50
CA SER A 270 -12.61 -7.87 -1.87
C SER A 270 -12.12 -6.64 -1.12
N ASP A 271 -13.02 -5.72 -0.77
CA ASP A 271 -12.69 -4.50 -0.04
C ASP A 271 -12.29 -4.86 1.40
N TYR A 272 -13.02 -5.81 2.01
CA TYR A 272 -12.69 -6.33 3.34
C TYR A 272 -11.35 -7.05 3.40
N LEU A 273 -10.91 -7.74 2.33
CA LEU A 273 -9.57 -8.34 2.27
C LEU A 273 -8.46 -7.28 2.28
N VAL A 274 -8.68 -6.14 1.62
CA VAL A 274 -7.74 -5.02 1.63
C VAL A 274 -7.74 -4.33 2.99
N PHE A 275 -8.92 -4.15 3.59
CA PHE A 275 -9.06 -3.59 4.92
C PHE A 275 -8.40 -4.47 6.01
N ASP A 276 -8.53 -5.80 5.92
CA ASP A 276 -7.83 -6.75 6.79
C ASP A 276 -6.31 -6.53 6.77
N LYS A 277 -5.71 -6.37 5.57
CA LYS A 277 -4.27 -6.08 5.45
C LYS A 277 -3.90 -4.76 6.13
N LEU A 278 -4.70 -3.70 5.95
CA LEU A 278 -4.49 -2.42 6.60
C LEU A 278 -4.53 -2.56 8.13
N MET A 279 -5.51 -3.30 8.66
CA MET A 279 -5.65 -3.54 10.10
C MET A 279 -4.49 -4.36 10.67
N ARG A 280 -4.11 -5.45 10.01
CA ARG A 280 -2.95 -6.27 10.38
C ARG A 280 -1.69 -5.43 10.46
N ASN A 281 -1.39 -4.66 9.43
CA ASN A 281 -0.18 -3.85 9.37
C ASN A 281 -0.20 -2.72 10.40
N SER A 282 -1.37 -2.12 10.66
CA SER A 282 -1.55 -1.11 11.70
C SER A 282 -1.21 -1.68 13.08
N LEU A 283 -1.76 -2.86 13.41
CA LEU A 283 -1.46 -3.54 14.67
C LEU A 283 0.01 -3.95 14.76
N TYR A 284 0.62 -4.40 13.66
CA TYR A 284 2.04 -4.77 13.63
C TYR A 284 2.97 -3.56 13.82
N TYR A 285 2.61 -2.41 13.23
CA TYR A 285 3.32 -1.15 13.43
C TYR A 285 3.29 -0.73 14.90
N LEU A 286 2.12 -0.76 15.53
CA LEU A 286 1.94 -0.41 16.94
C LEU A 286 2.60 -1.41 17.90
N ALA A 287 2.63 -2.69 17.51
CA ALA A 287 3.32 -3.77 18.19
C ALA A 287 4.85 -3.78 18.00
N GLU A 288 5.39 -2.81 17.28
CA GLU A 288 6.81 -2.69 16.97
C GLU A 288 7.40 -3.91 16.24
N LYS A 289 6.56 -4.61 15.49
CA LYS A 289 7.01 -5.70 14.61
C LYS A 289 7.64 -5.10 13.34
N PRO A 290 8.79 -5.62 12.89
CA PRO A 290 9.35 -5.25 11.59
C PRO A 290 8.38 -5.58 10.46
N ILE A 291 8.35 -4.74 9.43
CA ILE A 291 7.47 -4.91 8.27
C ILE A 291 8.35 -4.92 7.02
N ALA A 292 8.25 -5.96 6.21
CA ALA A 292 8.85 -6.01 4.89
C ALA A 292 7.76 -5.90 3.83
N PHE A 293 8.09 -5.30 2.69
CA PHE A 293 7.16 -5.14 1.58
C PHE A 293 7.88 -5.11 0.24
N ILE A 294 7.12 -5.16 -0.86
CA ILE A 294 7.64 -4.98 -2.21
C ILE A 294 7.18 -3.62 -2.72
N ARG A 295 8.11 -2.79 -3.20
CA ARG A 295 7.77 -1.46 -3.75
C ARG A 295 6.90 -1.58 -4.98
N ASP A 296 5.97 -0.64 -5.16
CA ASP A 296 5.14 -0.57 -6.36
C ASP A 296 5.94 -0.24 -7.61
N TRP A 297 7.01 0.54 -7.49
CA TRP A 297 7.81 1.04 -8.61
C TRP A 297 9.28 0.59 -8.52
N PRO A 298 9.98 0.47 -9.67
CA PRO A 298 11.38 0.10 -9.69
C PRO A 298 12.27 1.17 -9.05
N GLY A 299 13.46 0.76 -8.61
CA GLY A 299 14.45 1.66 -8.05
C GLY A 299 13.92 2.50 -6.88
N ASN A 300 14.18 3.81 -6.95
CA ASN A 300 13.79 4.77 -5.90
C ASN A 300 12.53 5.58 -6.24
N TYR A 301 11.87 5.30 -7.36
CA TYR A 301 10.68 6.05 -7.79
C TYR A 301 9.52 5.87 -6.79
N LYS A 302 8.79 6.97 -6.54
CA LYS A 302 7.64 7.00 -5.63
C LYS A 302 6.30 6.91 -6.35
N ALA A 303 6.28 7.30 -7.61
CA ALA A 303 5.13 7.22 -8.52
C ALA A 303 5.60 6.84 -9.93
N ALA A 304 4.66 6.43 -10.78
CA ALA A 304 4.91 6.13 -12.19
C ALA A 304 3.96 6.93 -13.09
N ALA A 305 4.32 7.08 -14.36
CA ALA A 305 3.47 7.73 -15.35
C ALA A 305 3.52 6.98 -16.68
N VAL A 306 2.39 6.92 -17.38
CA VAL A 306 2.29 6.45 -18.76
C VAL A 306 1.59 7.52 -19.60
N ILE A 307 2.14 7.79 -20.78
CA ILE A 307 1.53 8.70 -21.76
C ILE A 307 0.77 7.84 -22.77
N VAL A 308 -0.51 8.15 -22.95
CA VAL A 308 -1.46 7.31 -23.67
C VAL A 308 -2.20 8.12 -24.73
N PRO A 309 -1.59 8.33 -25.91
CA PRO A 309 -2.26 9.03 -26.99
C PRO A 309 -3.31 8.15 -27.66
N ILE A 310 -4.52 8.70 -27.79
CA ILE A 310 -5.67 8.11 -28.44
C ILE A 310 -5.75 8.71 -29.85
N VAL A 311 -5.48 7.88 -30.85
CA VAL A 311 -5.50 8.25 -32.27
C VAL A 311 -6.91 8.02 -32.79
N GLY A 312 -7.68 9.11 -32.84
CA GLY A 312 -9.05 9.14 -33.33
C GLY A 312 -9.19 10.14 -34.48
N ASP A 313 -10.06 11.11 -34.30
CA ASP A 313 -10.28 12.19 -35.27
C ASP A 313 -9.01 13.04 -35.45
N GLN A 314 -8.78 13.55 -36.66
CA GLN A 314 -7.57 14.31 -37.02
C GLN A 314 -6.27 13.58 -36.66
N PRO A 315 -6.05 12.35 -37.15
CA PRO A 315 -4.91 11.51 -36.75
C PRO A 315 -3.55 12.17 -37.00
N ASP A 316 -3.46 13.07 -37.98
CA ASP A 316 -2.23 13.82 -38.29
C ASP A 316 -1.70 14.68 -37.14
N ASN A 317 -2.57 15.14 -36.23
CA ASN A 317 -2.15 15.92 -35.06
C ASN A 317 -1.20 15.13 -34.14
N ILE A 318 -1.19 13.80 -34.20
CA ILE A 318 -0.23 13.00 -33.44
C ILE A 318 1.23 13.37 -33.77
N LYS A 319 1.49 13.86 -34.99
CA LYS A 319 2.82 14.29 -35.44
C LYS A 319 3.37 15.46 -34.62
N ASN A 320 2.51 16.26 -33.98
CA ASN A 320 2.92 17.34 -33.09
C ASN A 320 3.51 16.80 -31.78
N LEU A 321 3.07 15.62 -31.32
CA LEU A 321 3.52 14.99 -30.08
C LEU A 321 4.84 14.23 -30.26
N LEU A 322 5.09 13.63 -31.42
CA LEU A 322 6.26 12.75 -31.64
C LEU A 322 7.61 13.44 -31.35
N PRO A 323 7.86 14.70 -31.77
CA PRO A 323 9.08 15.42 -31.42
C PRO A 323 9.27 15.58 -29.90
N ILE A 324 8.19 15.82 -29.16
CA ILE A 324 8.21 15.97 -27.69
C ILE A 324 8.58 14.65 -27.01
N LEU A 325 8.02 13.52 -27.47
CA LEU A 325 8.38 12.20 -26.95
C LEU A 325 9.86 11.89 -27.21
N ARG A 326 10.36 12.21 -28.41
CA ARG A 326 11.77 11.99 -28.78
C ARG A 326 12.72 12.86 -27.99
N SER A 327 12.46 14.16 -27.89
CA SER A 327 13.32 15.11 -27.17
C SER A 327 13.42 14.75 -25.69
N ASN A 328 12.30 14.31 -25.11
CA ASN A 328 12.27 13.86 -23.73
C ASN A 328 12.75 12.41 -23.55
N LYS A 329 12.94 11.61 -24.60
CA LYS A 329 13.26 10.17 -24.51
C LYS A 329 12.17 9.37 -23.76
N VAL A 330 10.91 9.70 -24.01
CA VAL A 330 9.74 8.98 -23.44
C VAL A 330 9.16 8.05 -24.50
N LYS A 331 8.81 6.83 -24.10
CA LYS A 331 8.01 5.92 -24.90
C LYS A 331 6.54 6.03 -24.51
N ALA A 332 5.65 6.09 -25.48
CA ALA A 332 4.20 6.14 -25.25
C ALA A 332 3.52 4.80 -25.52
N SER A 333 2.24 4.69 -25.15
CA SER A 333 1.35 3.60 -25.54
C SER A 333 0.19 4.18 -26.34
N PHE A 334 0.27 4.08 -27.66
CA PHE A 334 -0.72 4.65 -28.59
C PHE A 334 -1.91 3.71 -28.71
N PHE A 335 -3.13 4.24 -28.80
CA PHE A 335 -4.32 3.44 -29.12
C PHE A 335 -4.99 3.96 -30.37
N ILE A 336 -5.18 3.08 -31.35
CA ILE A 336 -5.83 3.39 -32.62
C ILE A 336 -7.04 2.47 -32.81
N ASN A 337 -8.10 2.97 -33.43
CA ASN A 337 -9.23 2.11 -33.81
C ASN A 337 -8.78 1.07 -34.84
N SER A 338 -9.14 -0.21 -34.63
CA SER A 338 -8.79 -1.31 -35.54
C SER A 338 -9.28 -1.05 -36.96
N SER A 339 -10.46 -0.44 -37.13
CA SER A 339 -11.02 -0.10 -38.44
C SER A 339 -10.22 1.00 -39.16
N ALA A 340 -9.58 1.90 -38.40
CA ALA A 340 -8.74 2.97 -38.93
C ALA A 340 -7.31 2.51 -39.23
N LEU A 341 -6.91 1.33 -38.75
CA LEU A 341 -5.53 0.83 -38.85
C LEU A 341 -5.10 0.54 -40.30
N SER A 342 -6.02 0.03 -41.14
CA SER A 342 -5.73 -0.25 -42.55
C SER A 342 -5.44 1.04 -43.33
N SER A 343 -6.31 2.04 -43.17
CA SER A 343 -6.18 3.36 -43.80
C SER A 343 -4.98 4.17 -43.27
N ASN A 344 -4.52 3.88 -42.04
CA ASN A 344 -3.42 4.58 -41.38
C ASN A 344 -2.20 3.69 -41.12
N SER A 345 -2.00 2.62 -41.90
CA SER A 345 -0.94 1.63 -41.65
C SER A 345 0.47 2.23 -41.63
N SER A 346 0.76 3.22 -42.49
CA SER A 346 2.02 3.96 -42.49
C SER A 346 2.23 4.73 -41.16
N LEU A 347 1.19 5.42 -40.70
CA LEU A 347 1.22 6.13 -39.42
C LEU A 347 1.41 5.14 -38.26
N ALA A 348 0.64 4.04 -38.22
CA ALA A 348 0.77 3.02 -37.19
C ALA A 348 2.19 2.43 -37.13
N LYS A 349 2.81 2.13 -38.29
CA LYS A 349 4.22 1.70 -38.38
C LYS A 349 5.19 2.78 -37.89
N GLN A 350 4.90 4.06 -38.12
CA GLN A 350 5.71 5.14 -37.56
C GLN A 350 5.60 5.17 -36.03
N LEU A 351 4.40 5.02 -35.47
CA LEU A 351 4.17 5.06 -34.02
C LEU A 351 4.92 3.96 -33.26
N THR A 352 5.14 2.78 -33.86
CA THR A 352 5.93 1.71 -33.22
C THR A 352 7.39 2.10 -32.94
N THR A 353 7.91 3.13 -33.61
CA THR A 353 9.26 3.67 -33.33
C THR A 353 9.30 4.55 -32.08
N TYR A 354 8.15 5.04 -31.62
CA TYR A 354 7.99 5.91 -30.43
C TYR A 354 7.38 5.18 -29.23
N GLY A 355 6.94 3.94 -29.40
CA GLY A 355 6.17 3.25 -28.38
C GLY A 355 5.51 1.99 -28.87
N ASP A 356 4.55 1.52 -28.07
CA ASP A 356 3.69 0.39 -28.44
C ASP A 356 2.35 0.89 -28.98
N VAL A 357 1.72 0.10 -29.83
CA VAL A 357 0.44 0.42 -30.46
C VAL A 357 -0.58 -0.63 -30.04
N GLY A 358 -1.55 -0.20 -29.25
CA GLY A 358 -2.73 -0.94 -28.85
C GLY A 358 -3.94 -0.64 -29.74
N SER A 359 -5.01 -1.44 -29.57
CA SER A 359 -6.26 -1.26 -30.32
C SER A 359 -7.37 -0.70 -29.46
N ILE A 360 -8.16 0.21 -30.00
CA ILE A 360 -9.51 0.49 -29.48
C ILE A 360 -10.42 -0.62 -30.02
N VAL A 361 -11.19 -1.25 -29.14
CA VAL A 361 -12.03 -2.41 -29.47
C VAL A 361 -13.43 -2.21 -28.93
N ASP A 362 -14.44 -2.46 -29.77
CA ASP A 362 -15.81 -2.56 -29.31
C ASP A 362 -16.03 -3.92 -28.64
N VAL A 363 -16.40 -3.92 -27.36
CA VAL A 363 -16.75 -5.13 -26.58
C VAL A 363 -18.19 -5.05 -26.10
N GLY A 364 -18.98 -4.14 -26.67
CA GLY A 364 -20.32 -3.79 -26.26
C GLY A 364 -20.34 -2.56 -25.36
N TYR A 365 -21.55 -2.18 -24.94
CA TYR A 365 -21.79 -0.93 -24.24
C TYR A 365 -22.45 -1.18 -22.89
N MET A 366 -21.97 -0.46 -21.89
CA MET A 366 -22.63 -0.26 -20.60
C MET A 366 -22.45 1.21 -20.24
N SER A 367 -23.48 1.85 -19.68
CA SER A 367 -23.40 3.24 -19.23
C SER A 367 -22.69 3.37 -17.87
N SER A 368 -22.73 2.32 -17.05
CA SER A 368 -22.05 2.24 -15.76
C SER A 368 -21.88 0.78 -15.34
N VAL A 369 -21.09 0.53 -14.29
CA VAL A 369 -20.94 -0.82 -13.70
C VAL A 369 -22.26 -1.42 -13.17
N ASN A 370 -23.27 -0.57 -12.93
CA ASN A 370 -24.59 -0.97 -12.43
C ASN A 370 -25.67 -0.95 -13.53
N ASP A 371 -25.28 -0.82 -14.81
CA ASP A 371 -26.23 -0.81 -15.92
C ASP A 371 -26.89 -2.19 -16.07
N THR A 372 -28.21 -2.23 -15.96
CA THR A 372 -29.01 -3.45 -16.10
C THR A 372 -29.66 -3.59 -17.47
N VAL A 373 -29.58 -2.53 -18.30
CA VAL A 373 -30.25 -2.45 -19.61
C VAL A 373 -29.26 -2.76 -20.72
N ASN A 374 -28.14 -2.02 -20.76
CA ASN A 374 -27.09 -2.26 -21.74
C ASN A 374 -26.15 -3.36 -21.25
N LYS A 375 -25.57 -4.10 -22.20
CA LYS A 375 -24.69 -5.24 -21.88
C LYS A 375 -23.48 -5.23 -22.80
N LEU A 376 -22.37 -5.70 -22.25
CA LEU A 376 -21.23 -6.11 -23.04
C LEU A 376 -21.58 -7.36 -23.85
N PHE A 377 -20.86 -7.56 -24.95
CA PHE A 377 -21.07 -8.72 -25.82
C PHE A 377 -20.67 -10.02 -25.11
N ASN A 378 -21.20 -11.14 -25.59
CA ASN A 378 -20.86 -12.45 -25.01
C ASN A 378 -19.41 -12.88 -25.33
N LEU A 379 -18.94 -13.91 -24.65
CA LEU A 379 -17.57 -14.42 -24.77
C LEU A 379 -17.18 -14.76 -26.22
N ASP A 380 -18.03 -15.47 -26.96
CA ASP A 380 -17.72 -15.90 -28.33
C ASP A 380 -17.49 -14.71 -29.26
N TRP A 381 -18.33 -13.69 -29.15
CA TRP A 381 -18.24 -12.48 -29.95
C TRP A 381 -16.99 -11.67 -29.57
N GLN A 382 -16.72 -11.50 -28.28
CA GLN A 382 -15.51 -10.82 -27.81
C GLN A 382 -14.24 -11.56 -28.25
N THR A 383 -14.20 -12.89 -28.15
CA THR A 383 -13.07 -13.71 -28.61
C THR A 383 -12.84 -13.59 -30.10
N LYS A 384 -13.90 -13.66 -30.91
CA LYS A 384 -13.82 -13.47 -32.37
C LYS A 384 -13.23 -12.10 -32.69
N THR A 385 -13.75 -11.05 -32.06
CA THR A 385 -13.31 -9.67 -32.28
C THR A 385 -11.83 -9.48 -31.94
N LEU A 386 -11.36 -10.00 -30.80
CA LEU A 386 -9.94 -9.89 -30.43
C LEU A 386 -9.01 -10.69 -31.35
N LYS A 387 -9.46 -11.80 -31.93
CA LYS A 387 -8.72 -12.53 -32.97
C LYS A 387 -8.61 -11.71 -34.26
N GLU A 388 -9.70 -11.08 -34.69
CA GLU A 388 -9.71 -10.20 -35.88
C GLU A 388 -8.82 -8.95 -35.70
N VAL A 389 -8.82 -8.37 -34.50
CA VAL A 389 -7.90 -7.28 -34.14
C VAL A 389 -6.45 -7.73 -34.28
N ASN A 390 -6.09 -8.90 -33.73
CA ASN A 390 -4.74 -9.46 -33.88
C ASN A 390 -4.34 -9.64 -35.35
N GLN A 391 -5.25 -10.14 -36.19
CA GLN A 391 -4.99 -10.31 -37.62
C GLN A 391 -4.76 -8.96 -38.31
N SER A 392 -5.57 -7.95 -37.97
CA SER A 392 -5.46 -6.60 -38.52
C SER A 392 -4.12 -5.96 -38.16
N PHE A 393 -3.67 -6.12 -36.92
CA PHE A 393 -2.35 -5.68 -36.46
C PHE A 393 -1.21 -6.42 -37.14
N GLN A 394 -1.33 -7.75 -37.29
CA GLN A 394 -0.32 -8.55 -37.99
C GLN A 394 -0.14 -8.09 -39.44
N ASN A 395 -1.24 -7.72 -40.12
CA ASN A 395 -1.21 -7.23 -41.49
C ASN A 395 -0.66 -5.79 -41.58
N ALA A 396 -1.03 -4.91 -40.65
CA ALA A 396 -0.70 -3.49 -40.72
C ALA A 396 0.69 -3.14 -40.18
N VAL A 397 1.12 -3.75 -39.07
CA VAL A 397 2.37 -3.40 -38.37
C VAL A 397 3.30 -4.61 -38.12
N ALA A 398 2.98 -5.78 -38.70
CA ALA A 398 3.76 -7.01 -38.57
C ALA A 398 3.97 -7.50 -37.12
N SER A 399 3.06 -7.12 -36.22
CA SER A 399 3.06 -7.54 -34.81
C SER A 399 1.64 -7.85 -34.35
N ARG A 400 1.50 -8.63 -33.28
CA ARG A 400 0.23 -8.81 -32.58
C ARG A 400 -0.06 -7.62 -31.67
N VAL A 401 -1.33 -7.39 -31.35
CA VAL A 401 -1.71 -6.34 -30.41
C VAL A 401 -1.35 -6.77 -28.99
N SER A 402 -0.67 -5.90 -28.25
CA SER A 402 -0.22 -6.20 -26.88
C SER A 402 -1.21 -5.72 -25.82
N GLY A 403 -2.04 -4.73 -26.13
CA GLY A 403 -3.11 -4.26 -25.25
C GLY A 403 -4.26 -3.58 -25.98
N ILE A 404 -5.39 -3.50 -25.27
CA ILE A 404 -6.64 -2.96 -25.82
C ILE A 404 -7.22 -1.85 -24.93
N LYS A 405 -8.01 -0.97 -25.52
CA LYS A 405 -8.91 -0.04 -24.84
C LYS A 405 -10.34 -0.36 -25.28
N PRO A 406 -11.26 -0.71 -24.37
CA PRO A 406 -12.67 -0.80 -24.71
C PRO A 406 -13.17 0.56 -25.22
N MET A 407 -13.94 0.54 -26.32
CA MET A 407 -14.45 1.74 -26.98
C MET A 407 -15.17 2.65 -25.99
N TYR A 408 -16.04 2.07 -25.17
CA TYR A 408 -16.84 2.76 -24.15
C TYR A 408 -16.27 2.63 -22.73
N GLY A 409 -15.01 2.22 -22.62
CA GLY A 409 -14.27 2.22 -21.36
C GLY A 409 -14.52 1.04 -20.42
N LEU A 410 -15.69 0.40 -20.44
CA LEU A 410 -16.02 -0.75 -19.57
C LEU A 410 -15.63 -2.10 -20.21
N PHE A 411 -15.34 -3.09 -19.36
CA PHE A 411 -15.02 -4.46 -19.74
C PHE A 411 -15.50 -5.43 -18.64
N ASP A 412 -15.60 -6.72 -18.95
CA ASP A 412 -16.01 -7.77 -18.01
C ASP A 412 -15.04 -8.96 -17.99
N ASP A 413 -15.43 -10.00 -17.27
CA ASP A 413 -14.64 -11.23 -17.18
C ASP A 413 -14.50 -11.93 -18.54
N ASN A 414 -15.53 -11.84 -19.40
CA ASN A 414 -15.47 -12.37 -20.76
C ASN A 414 -14.37 -11.66 -21.55
N THR A 415 -14.27 -10.33 -21.44
CA THR A 415 -13.17 -9.57 -22.06
C THR A 415 -11.82 -10.10 -21.63
N LEU A 416 -11.62 -10.33 -20.32
CA LEU A 416 -10.36 -10.83 -19.79
C LEU A 416 -10.05 -12.27 -20.25
N MET A 417 -11.06 -13.14 -20.34
CA MET A 417 -10.89 -14.49 -20.89
C MET A 417 -10.51 -14.45 -22.38
N SER A 418 -11.23 -13.66 -23.19
CA SER A 418 -10.93 -13.48 -24.61
C SER A 418 -9.54 -12.89 -24.84
N MET A 419 -9.11 -11.93 -24.01
CA MET A 419 -7.75 -11.37 -24.05
C MET A 419 -6.70 -12.45 -23.76
N ALA A 420 -6.93 -13.27 -22.73
CA ALA A 420 -6.03 -14.36 -22.36
C ALA A 420 -5.85 -15.38 -23.49
N GLU A 421 -6.93 -15.73 -24.20
CA GLU A 421 -6.89 -16.62 -25.37
C GLU A 421 -6.16 -15.97 -26.56
N ALA A 422 -6.37 -14.66 -26.76
CA ALA A 422 -5.74 -13.89 -27.82
C ALA A 422 -4.27 -13.51 -27.54
N GLY A 423 -3.75 -13.80 -26.35
CA GLY A 423 -2.40 -13.43 -25.94
C GLY A 423 -2.19 -11.92 -25.70
N ILE A 424 -3.28 -11.19 -25.46
CA ILE A 424 -3.26 -9.75 -25.16
C ILE A 424 -2.93 -9.58 -23.68
N LYS A 425 -2.05 -8.62 -23.34
CA LYS A 425 -1.41 -8.53 -22.02
C LYS A 425 -2.08 -7.53 -21.08
N TYR A 426 -2.72 -6.50 -21.62
CA TYR A 426 -3.29 -5.44 -20.78
C TYR A 426 -4.53 -4.80 -21.39
N VAL A 427 -5.38 -4.28 -20.52
CA VAL A 427 -6.56 -3.48 -20.88
C VAL A 427 -6.45 -2.11 -20.22
N LEU A 428 -6.63 -1.05 -21.02
CA LEU A 428 -6.80 0.31 -20.54
C LEU A 428 -8.30 0.60 -20.41
N THR A 429 -8.76 0.93 -19.21
CA THR A 429 -10.17 1.21 -18.94
C THR A 429 -10.39 2.66 -18.54
N ASP A 430 -11.52 3.22 -18.96
CA ASP A 430 -11.99 4.53 -18.47
C ASP A 430 -12.76 4.39 -17.15
N SER A 431 -12.99 3.15 -16.71
CA SER A 431 -13.62 2.86 -15.43
C SER A 431 -12.69 3.25 -14.30
N LEU A 432 -13.22 4.04 -13.39
CA LEU A 432 -12.54 4.36 -12.15
C LEU A 432 -12.53 3.11 -11.29
N THR A 433 -11.34 2.75 -10.82
CA THR A 433 -11.19 1.66 -9.85
C THR A 433 -11.06 2.18 -8.44
N ASP A 434 -11.20 1.24 -7.52
CA ASP A 434 -10.88 1.33 -6.11
C ASP A 434 -9.40 1.61 -5.79
N ARG A 435 -8.56 2.04 -6.76
CA ARG A 435 -7.09 2.16 -6.62
C ARG A 435 -6.46 3.05 -7.69
N SER A 436 -5.24 3.53 -7.42
CA SER A 436 -4.41 4.34 -8.32
C SER A 436 -3.25 3.57 -8.95
N VAL A 437 -3.29 2.23 -8.93
CA VAL A 437 -2.26 1.34 -9.50
C VAL A 437 -2.89 0.23 -10.33
N PRO A 438 -2.15 -0.41 -11.27
CA PRO A 438 -2.72 -1.49 -12.06
C PRO A 438 -3.22 -2.66 -11.21
N LYS A 439 -4.29 -3.33 -11.65
CA LYS A 439 -4.74 -4.59 -11.07
C LYS A 439 -4.09 -5.75 -11.82
N PHE A 440 -3.44 -6.66 -11.11
CA PHE A 440 -2.94 -7.91 -11.67
C PHE A 440 -4.07 -8.95 -11.71
N VAL A 441 -4.25 -9.61 -12.86
CA VAL A 441 -5.29 -10.62 -13.05
C VAL A 441 -4.69 -11.87 -13.71
N VAL A 442 -5.05 -13.03 -13.19
CA VAL A 442 -4.64 -14.33 -13.75
C VAL A 442 -5.85 -14.98 -14.42
N LYS A 443 -5.70 -15.38 -15.68
CA LYS A 443 -6.71 -16.11 -16.47
C LYS A 443 -6.07 -17.35 -17.09
N GLY A 444 -6.30 -18.50 -16.47
CA GLY A 444 -5.59 -19.74 -16.84
C GLY A 444 -4.08 -19.58 -16.63
N LYS A 445 -3.30 -19.71 -17.71
CA LYS A 445 -1.84 -19.48 -17.71
C LYS A 445 -1.44 -18.04 -18.05
N SER A 446 -2.40 -17.20 -18.46
CA SER A 446 -2.15 -15.84 -18.91
C SER A 446 -2.20 -14.87 -17.74
N ASN A 447 -1.19 -14.00 -17.68
CA ASN A 447 -1.11 -12.89 -16.74
C ASN A 447 -1.51 -11.61 -17.47
N LEU A 448 -2.48 -10.90 -16.91
CA LEU A 448 -3.04 -9.67 -17.44
C LEU A 448 -2.86 -8.54 -16.42
N ILE A 449 -2.82 -7.31 -16.90
CA ILE A 449 -3.05 -6.15 -16.03
C ILE A 449 -4.22 -5.30 -16.54
N THR A 450 -4.98 -4.74 -15.61
CA THR A 450 -5.95 -3.68 -15.91
C THR A 450 -5.33 -2.35 -15.50
N VAL A 451 -5.16 -1.45 -16.47
CA VAL A 451 -4.66 -0.08 -16.25
C VAL A 451 -5.87 0.86 -16.28
N THR A 452 -6.06 1.62 -15.22
CA THR A 452 -7.28 2.39 -15.01
C THR A 452 -7.00 3.87 -15.12
N LYS A 453 -8.01 4.64 -15.54
CA LYS A 453 -7.93 6.10 -15.51
C LYS A 453 -7.76 6.55 -14.06
N SER A 454 -6.62 7.13 -13.74
CA SER A 454 -6.30 7.62 -12.39
C SER A 454 -6.41 9.14 -12.23
N VAL A 455 -6.46 9.88 -13.34
CA VAL A 455 -6.40 11.36 -13.38
C VAL A 455 -7.37 11.95 -14.40
N ARG A 456 -7.53 13.28 -14.40
CA ARG A 456 -8.30 13.97 -15.44
C ARG A 456 -7.54 13.88 -16.77
N ASP A 457 -8.26 13.56 -17.84
CA ASP A 457 -7.73 13.57 -19.21
C ASP A 457 -8.13 14.85 -19.92
N ASP A 458 -7.64 15.05 -21.13
CA ASP A 458 -7.93 16.23 -21.94
C ASP A 458 -9.41 16.35 -22.37
N ILE A 459 -10.16 15.25 -22.41
CA ILE A 459 -11.62 15.34 -22.53
C ILE A 459 -12.21 16.09 -21.34
N VAL A 460 -11.75 15.80 -20.11
CA VAL A 460 -12.23 16.54 -18.94
C VAL A 460 -11.71 17.98 -18.96
N VAL A 461 -10.41 18.18 -19.14
CA VAL A 461 -9.77 19.49 -19.00
C VAL A 461 -10.08 20.42 -20.18
N VAL A 462 -9.84 19.99 -21.41
CA VAL A 462 -9.99 20.84 -22.60
C VAL A 462 -11.45 20.92 -23.01
N LYS A 463 -12.18 19.79 -23.05
CA LYS A 463 -13.55 19.75 -23.58
C LYS A 463 -14.63 20.03 -22.53
N ASN A 464 -14.63 19.33 -21.39
CA ASN A 464 -15.72 19.46 -20.41
C ASN A 464 -15.59 20.73 -19.57
N TYR A 465 -14.38 21.09 -19.13
CA TYR A 465 -14.13 22.37 -18.45
C TYR A 465 -13.96 23.53 -19.43
N ASN A 466 -13.87 23.26 -20.73
CA ASN A 466 -13.64 24.26 -21.77
C ASN A 466 -12.38 25.12 -21.51
N LEU A 467 -11.33 24.51 -20.97
CA LEU A 467 -10.11 25.20 -20.58
C LEU A 467 -9.19 25.34 -21.80
N THR A 468 -9.24 26.48 -22.48
CA THR A 468 -8.47 26.73 -23.71
C THR A 468 -7.11 27.39 -23.45
N ASP A 469 -6.88 27.91 -22.25
CA ASP A 469 -5.59 28.49 -21.86
C ASP A 469 -4.58 27.37 -21.52
N PRO A 470 -3.44 27.26 -22.23
CA PRO A 470 -2.44 26.23 -21.98
C PRO A 470 -1.83 26.24 -20.57
N ASP A 471 -1.69 27.42 -19.95
CA ASP A 471 -1.11 27.54 -18.61
C ASP A 471 -2.07 26.98 -17.56
N LEU A 472 -3.37 27.25 -17.73
CA LEU A 472 -4.40 26.67 -16.86
C LEU A 472 -4.57 25.16 -17.09
N GLN A 473 -4.46 24.69 -18.34
CA GLN A 473 -4.41 23.25 -18.64
C GLN A 473 -3.23 22.59 -17.90
N LEU A 474 -2.03 23.18 -18.04
CA LEU A 474 -0.82 22.67 -17.38
C LEU A 474 -0.97 22.63 -15.86
N TYR A 475 -1.46 23.71 -15.26
CA TYR A 475 -1.71 23.78 -13.82
C TYR A 475 -2.66 22.66 -13.35
N THR A 476 -3.76 22.44 -14.08
CA THR A 476 -4.73 21.38 -13.76
C THR A 476 -4.09 19.99 -13.79
N TYR A 477 -3.23 19.73 -14.79
CA TYR A 477 -2.50 18.46 -14.86
C TYR A 477 -1.42 18.33 -13.77
N MET A 478 -0.75 19.43 -13.40
CA MET A 478 0.23 19.46 -12.31
C MET A 478 -0.41 19.10 -10.96
N GLU A 479 -1.62 19.58 -10.68
CA GLU A 479 -2.37 19.18 -9.49
C GLU A 479 -2.60 17.65 -9.43
N ASP A 480 -2.94 17.03 -10.57
CA ASP A 480 -3.08 15.57 -10.64
C ASP A 480 -1.74 14.85 -10.47
N VAL A 481 -0.64 15.42 -10.98
CA VAL A 481 0.72 14.89 -10.74
C VAL A 481 1.06 14.93 -9.26
N ASP A 482 0.75 16.03 -8.58
CA ASP A 482 1.01 16.20 -7.15
C ASP A 482 0.22 15.21 -6.30
N ARG A 483 -1.07 15.02 -6.60
CA ARG A 483 -1.88 13.98 -5.96
C ARG A 483 -1.32 12.59 -6.19
N ILE A 484 -1.01 12.21 -7.42
CA ILE A 484 -0.50 10.87 -7.71
C ILE A 484 0.87 10.65 -7.05
N MET A 485 1.72 11.67 -6.99
CA MET A 485 2.98 11.60 -6.25
C MET A 485 2.74 11.41 -4.75
N TYR A 486 1.78 12.13 -4.19
CA TYR A 486 1.41 12.04 -2.79
C TYR A 486 0.89 10.64 -2.44
N GLU A 487 -0.04 10.11 -3.25
CA GLU A 487 -0.59 8.76 -3.14
C GLU A 487 0.49 7.69 -3.34
N GLY A 488 1.42 7.92 -4.28
CA GLY A 488 2.41 6.95 -4.76
C GLY A 488 1.93 6.11 -5.94
N GLY A 489 0.97 6.61 -6.73
CA GLY A 489 0.23 5.87 -7.76
C GLY A 489 0.85 5.91 -9.16
N LEU A 490 0.04 5.49 -10.14
CA LEU A 490 0.30 5.57 -11.58
C LEU A 490 -0.49 6.73 -12.19
N TYR A 491 0.19 7.68 -12.81
CA TYR A 491 -0.42 8.76 -13.59
C TYR A 491 -0.69 8.27 -15.02
N VAL A 492 -1.97 8.12 -15.40
CA VAL A 492 -2.36 7.65 -16.73
C VAL A 492 -2.80 8.84 -17.58
N PHE A 493 -1.85 9.42 -18.33
CA PHE A 493 -2.10 10.62 -19.12
C PHE A 493 -2.71 10.28 -20.48
N LYS A 494 -4.04 10.24 -20.55
CA LYS A 494 -4.72 10.06 -21.84
C LYS A 494 -4.88 11.39 -22.55
N ILE A 495 -4.48 11.42 -23.82
CA ILE A 495 -4.57 12.59 -24.68
C ILE A 495 -5.09 12.19 -26.06
N HIS A 496 -5.89 13.01 -26.70
CA HIS A 496 -6.56 12.71 -27.96
C HIS A 496 -6.02 13.59 -29.10
N THR A 497 -6.06 13.06 -30.32
CA THR A 497 -5.53 13.74 -31.51
C THR A 497 -6.28 15.03 -31.84
N ASP A 498 -7.57 15.10 -31.55
CA ASP A 498 -8.46 16.24 -31.75
C ASP A 498 -8.45 17.25 -30.58
N LEU A 499 -7.76 16.94 -29.49
CA LEU A 499 -7.67 17.76 -28.27
C LEU A 499 -6.22 18.13 -27.95
N GLN A 500 -5.58 17.50 -26.95
CA GLN A 500 -4.27 17.95 -26.47
C GLN A 500 -3.14 17.81 -27.51
N CYS A 501 -3.29 16.97 -28.53
CA CYS A 501 -2.29 16.86 -29.60
C CYS A 501 -2.34 17.99 -30.64
N ARG A 502 -3.30 18.92 -30.51
CA ARG A 502 -3.37 20.10 -31.39
C ARG A 502 -2.14 20.99 -31.24
N PRO A 503 -1.67 21.66 -32.31
CA PRO A 503 -0.45 22.49 -32.27
C PRO A 503 -0.41 23.51 -31.14
N GLU A 504 -1.53 24.13 -30.82
CA GLU A 504 -1.69 25.14 -29.78
C GLU A 504 -1.62 24.58 -28.34
N TYR A 505 -1.87 23.29 -28.13
CA TYR A 505 -1.98 22.67 -26.80
C TYR A 505 -0.88 21.65 -26.50
N VAL A 506 -0.23 21.10 -27.53
CA VAL A 506 0.73 20.00 -27.36
C VAL A 506 1.94 20.38 -26.50
N GLY A 507 2.30 21.67 -26.45
CA GLY A 507 3.40 22.18 -25.63
C GLY A 507 3.26 21.85 -24.14
N VAL A 508 2.02 21.81 -23.64
CA VAL A 508 1.67 21.43 -22.26
C VAL A 508 2.25 20.06 -21.89
N VAL A 509 2.27 19.12 -22.83
CA VAL A 509 2.78 17.76 -22.61
C VAL A 509 4.27 17.77 -22.27
N SER A 510 5.06 18.64 -22.92
CA SER A 510 6.50 18.74 -22.67
C SER A 510 6.79 19.26 -21.26
N GLU A 511 6.10 20.32 -20.85
CA GLU A 511 6.25 20.90 -19.51
C GLU A 511 5.78 19.93 -18.42
N LEU A 512 4.69 19.19 -18.66
CA LEU A 512 4.22 18.17 -17.72
C LEU A 512 5.22 17.02 -17.56
N ILE A 513 5.83 16.55 -18.65
CA ILE A 513 6.90 15.53 -18.59
C ILE A 513 8.07 16.01 -17.74
N LYS A 514 8.49 17.26 -17.93
CA LYS A 514 9.57 17.87 -17.15
C LYS A 514 9.19 17.94 -15.66
N TYR A 515 8.00 18.43 -15.35
CA TYR A 515 7.49 18.49 -13.97
C TYR A 515 7.47 17.11 -13.28
N MET A 516 7.00 16.08 -13.98
CA MET A 516 7.02 14.70 -13.47
C MET A 516 8.43 14.18 -13.21
N ARG A 517 9.42 14.51 -14.05
CA ARG A 517 10.83 14.11 -13.84
C ARG A 517 11.44 14.78 -12.63
N ASP A 518 11.21 16.08 -12.48
CA ASP A 518 11.76 16.86 -11.37
C ASP A 518 11.26 16.33 -10.03
N LYS A 519 10.04 15.78 -10.01
CA LYS A 519 9.47 15.09 -8.84
C LYS A 519 9.95 13.64 -8.66
N GLY A 520 10.56 13.04 -9.67
CA GLY A 520 11.02 11.65 -9.62
C GLY A 520 9.93 10.63 -9.93
N PHE A 521 9.16 10.84 -11.00
CA PHE A 521 8.31 9.82 -11.59
C PHE A 521 9.10 8.82 -12.44
N TRP A 522 8.70 7.56 -12.39
CA TRP A 522 9.05 6.59 -13.42
C TRP A 522 8.14 6.77 -14.63
N ILE A 523 8.57 7.57 -15.61
CA ILE A 523 7.83 7.76 -16.86
C ILE A 523 8.17 6.61 -17.82
N THR A 524 7.17 5.82 -18.17
CA THR A 524 7.33 4.55 -18.89
C THR A 524 6.18 4.30 -19.88
N SER A 525 6.22 3.16 -20.58
CA SER A 525 5.13 2.67 -21.43
C SER A 525 4.36 1.53 -20.75
N ILE A 526 3.14 1.26 -21.19
CA ILE A 526 2.33 0.18 -20.59
C ILE A 526 2.99 -1.21 -20.72
N PRO A 527 3.66 -1.59 -21.82
CA PRO A 527 4.38 -2.87 -21.88
C PRO A 527 5.52 -3.01 -20.87
N GLU A 528 6.27 -1.94 -20.61
CA GLU A 528 7.34 -1.96 -19.61
C GLU A 528 6.76 -2.01 -18.20
N LEU A 529 5.70 -1.22 -17.94
CA LEU A 529 4.88 -1.31 -16.74
C LEU A 529 4.34 -2.73 -16.53
N TYR A 530 3.81 -3.39 -17.57
CA TYR A 530 3.31 -4.76 -17.51
C TYR A 530 4.41 -5.73 -17.05
N ASN A 531 5.60 -5.65 -17.64
CA ASN A 531 6.70 -6.54 -17.27
C ASN A 531 7.08 -6.34 -15.79
N TRP A 532 7.22 -5.10 -15.34
CA TRP A 532 7.51 -4.81 -13.94
C TRP A 532 6.38 -5.30 -13.01
N TRP A 533 5.14 -4.94 -13.31
CA TRP A 533 3.99 -5.21 -12.45
C TRP A 533 3.71 -6.71 -12.34
N THR A 534 3.79 -7.44 -13.46
CA THR A 534 3.62 -8.91 -13.44
C THR A 534 4.76 -9.61 -12.70
N ASN A 535 6.01 -9.17 -12.86
CA ASN A 535 7.14 -9.72 -12.10
C ASN A 535 7.00 -9.47 -10.61
N LYS A 536 6.61 -8.26 -10.19
CA LYS A 536 6.33 -7.92 -8.80
C LYS A 536 5.26 -8.84 -8.20
N ASN A 537 4.14 -9.04 -8.90
CA ASN A 537 3.02 -9.85 -8.39
C ASN A 537 3.28 -11.36 -8.43
N LYS A 538 4.40 -11.82 -9.00
CA LYS A 538 4.88 -13.20 -8.95
C LYS A 538 5.82 -13.47 -7.75
N ILE A 539 6.01 -12.48 -6.87
CA ILE A 539 6.82 -12.64 -5.66
C ILE A 539 5.93 -12.85 -4.45
N GLU A 540 6.17 -13.94 -3.74
CA GLU A 540 5.70 -14.11 -2.37
C GLU A 540 6.77 -13.64 -1.39
N LEU A 541 6.37 -12.77 -0.47
CA LEU A 541 7.20 -12.29 0.62
C LEU A 541 6.63 -12.81 1.94
N ARG A 542 7.47 -13.42 2.77
CA ARG A 542 7.11 -13.78 4.15
C ARG A 542 8.13 -13.21 5.10
N ILE A 543 7.64 -12.63 6.20
CA ILE A 543 8.46 -12.14 7.29
C ILE A 543 8.06 -12.86 8.58
N GLU A 544 9.06 -13.35 9.30
CA GLU A 544 8.88 -14.04 10.57
C GLU A 544 9.84 -13.43 11.60
N LEU A 545 9.34 -13.05 12.77
CA LEU A 545 10.18 -12.63 13.89
C LEU A 545 10.62 -13.88 14.65
N ARG A 546 11.94 -14.11 14.77
CA ARG A 546 12.52 -15.24 15.53
C ARG A 546 13.28 -14.71 16.73
N GLY A 547 12.56 -14.38 17.79
CA GLY A 547 13.10 -13.72 18.98
C GLY A 547 13.23 -12.20 18.80
N PRO A 548 13.79 -11.48 19.79
CA PRO A 548 13.76 -10.01 19.83
C PRO A 548 14.70 -9.32 18.82
N ARG A 549 15.70 -10.03 18.30
CA ARG A 549 16.82 -9.46 17.53
C ARG A 549 17.03 -10.10 16.16
N ARG A 550 16.11 -10.95 15.72
CA ARG A 550 16.21 -11.62 14.42
C ARG A 550 14.87 -11.63 13.72
N ILE A 551 14.91 -11.24 12.45
CA ILE A 551 13.84 -11.48 11.49
C ILE A 551 14.32 -12.41 10.38
N VAL A 552 13.39 -13.20 9.88
CA VAL A 552 13.57 -14.04 8.71
C VAL A 552 12.73 -13.45 7.59
N VAL A 553 13.38 -13.15 6.48
CA VAL A 553 12.75 -12.65 5.27
C VAL A 553 12.89 -13.72 4.19
N ALA A 554 11.77 -14.36 3.86
CA ALA A 554 11.71 -15.34 2.77
C ALA A 554 11.09 -14.69 1.53
N VAL A 555 11.82 -14.77 0.42
CA VAL A 555 11.41 -14.21 -0.87
C VAL A 555 11.36 -15.34 -1.89
N THR A 556 10.18 -15.59 -2.44
CA THR A 556 9.93 -16.70 -3.36
C THR A 556 9.40 -16.19 -4.69
N ASN A 557 10.02 -16.63 -5.79
CA ASN A 557 9.48 -16.43 -7.13
C ASN A 557 8.55 -17.60 -7.48
N VAL A 558 7.24 -17.34 -7.47
CA VAL A 558 6.22 -18.34 -7.86
C VAL A 558 5.90 -18.32 -9.36
N GLY A 559 6.58 -17.45 -10.11
CA GLY A 559 6.47 -17.34 -11.55
C GLY A 559 7.30 -18.37 -12.34
N ALA A 560 7.01 -18.48 -13.63
CA ALA A 560 7.71 -19.35 -14.58
C ALA A 560 9.02 -18.73 -15.13
N ASP A 561 9.24 -17.44 -14.91
CA ASP A 561 10.37 -16.68 -15.47
C ASP A 561 11.33 -16.24 -14.36
N ALA A 562 12.62 -16.14 -14.67
CA ALA A 562 13.59 -15.56 -13.73
C ALA A 562 13.32 -14.07 -13.55
N ILE A 563 13.41 -13.59 -12.31
CA ILE A 563 13.23 -12.18 -11.99
C ILE A 563 14.60 -11.54 -11.82
N PRO A 564 14.98 -10.57 -12.70
CA PRO A 564 16.33 -10.02 -12.70
C PRO A 564 16.68 -9.30 -11.40
N GLU A 565 15.73 -8.56 -10.84
CA GLU A 565 15.93 -7.71 -9.68
C GLU A 565 14.62 -7.51 -8.92
N ILE A 566 14.70 -7.55 -7.58
CA ILE A 566 13.60 -7.23 -6.67
C ILE A 566 14.17 -6.37 -5.54
N LEU A 567 13.43 -5.33 -5.17
CA LEU A 567 13.72 -4.50 -4.01
C LEU A 567 12.75 -4.84 -2.89
N VAL A 568 13.29 -5.28 -1.76
CA VAL A 568 12.55 -5.62 -0.54
C VAL A 568 13.01 -4.69 0.58
N PRO A 569 12.33 -3.55 0.80
CA PRO A 569 12.51 -2.76 2.00
C PRO A 569 12.09 -3.54 3.24
N VAL A 570 12.92 -3.47 4.26
CA VAL A 570 12.63 -3.94 5.62
C VAL A 570 12.61 -2.72 6.53
N GLN A 571 11.42 -2.38 7.02
CA GLN A 571 11.22 -1.29 7.94
C GLN A 571 11.47 -1.76 9.38
N PHE A 572 12.44 -1.13 10.05
CA PHE A 572 12.62 -1.26 11.48
C PHE A 572 11.84 -0.18 12.23
N GLN A 573 11.48 -0.53 13.44
CA GLN A 573 10.65 0.27 14.33
C GLN A 573 11.49 1.17 15.24
N GLU A 574 12.73 0.75 15.48
CA GLU A 574 13.75 1.49 16.21
C GLU A 574 15.01 1.70 15.37
N ASN A 575 15.91 2.57 15.84
CA ASN A 575 17.19 2.78 15.19
C ASN A 575 18.07 1.56 15.35
N VAL A 576 18.41 0.92 14.23
CA VAL A 576 19.36 -0.20 14.19
C VAL A 576 20.78 0.37 14.12
N GLN A 577 21.64 0.00 15.07
CA GLN A 577 23.06 0.37 15.05
C GLN A 577 23.87 -0.58 14.17
N GLN A 578 23.60 -1.88 14.33
CA GLN A 578 24.32 -2.94 13.66
C GLN A 578 23.31 -3.96 13.15
N TYR A 579 23.53 -4.45 11.94
CA TYR A 579 22.79 -5.55 11.38
C TYR A 579 23.74 -6.52 10.67
N LYS A 580 23.34 -7.78 10.61
CA LYS A 580 24.02 -8.82 9.85
C LYS A 580 22.98 -9.63 9.09
N VAL A 581 23.15 -9.72 7.78
CA VAL A 581 22.31 -10.56 6.91
C VAL A 581 23.07 -11.85 6.59
N THR A 582 22.45 -12.99 6.85
CA THR A 582 22.94 -14.31 6.49
C THR A 582 21.86 -15.08 5.72
N THR A 583 22.23 -16.18 5.08
CA THR A 583 21.28 -17.08 4.42
C THR A 583 21.11 -18.36 5.23
N GLU A 584 19.93 -18.96 5.16
CA GLU A 584 19.68 -20.26 5.78
C GLU A 584 20.43 -21.40 5.04
N ILE A 585 20.48 -21.32 3.71
CA ILE A 585 21.13 -22.32 2.85
C ILE A 585 22.50 -21.82 2.41
N ILE A 586 23.53 -22.64 2.60
CA ILE A 586 24.90 -22.39 2.15
C ILE A 586 24.94 -22.24 0.62
N GLY A 587 25.67 -21.23 0.14
CA GLY A 587 25.79 -20.95 -1.30
C GLY A 587 24.61 -20.15 -1.88
N THR A 588 23.60 -19.80 -1.08
CA THR A 588 22.59 -18.81 -1.50
C THR A 588 23.23 -17.43 -1.61
N PRO A 589 23.08 -16.71 -2.75
CA PRO A 589 23.64 -15.37 -2.88
C PRO A 589 23.05 -14.40 -1.87
N LEU A 590 23.91 -13.62 -1.20
CA LEU A 590 23.48 -12.51 -0.35
C LEU A 590 22.89 -11.37 -1.20
N PRO A 591 21.90 -10.63 -0.69
CA PRO A 591 21.38 -9.45 -1.34
C PRO A 591 22.38 -8.30 -1.24
N SER A 592 22.32 -7.34 -2.16
CA SER A 592 22.98 -6.04 -1.95
C SER A 592 22.16 -5.24 -0.94
N LEU A 593 22.84 -4.56 -0.02
CA LEU A 593 22.22 -3.91 1.13
C LEU A 593 22.53 -2.42 1.13
N ASP A 594 21.51 -1.61 1.41
CA ASP A 594 21.65 -0.18 1.68
C ASP A 594 20.77 0.18 2.88
N PHE A 595 21.32 0.89 3.87
CA PHE A 595 20.59 1.22 5.10
C PHE A 595 20.28 2.72 5.14
N LEU A 596 19.01 3.05 4.96
CA LEU A 596 18.50 4.41 5.03
C LEU A 596 18.23 4.76 6.50
N LYS A 597 19.27 5.25 7.19
CA LYS A 597 19.24 5.51 8.63
C LYS A 597 18.11 6.46 9.05
N ALA A 598 17.87 7.52 8.30
CA ALA A 598 16.78 8.48 8.56
C ALA A 598 15.40 7.84 8.47
N GLU A 599 15.24 6.83 7.62
CA GLU A 599 13.99 6.10 7.42
C GLU A 599 13.92 4.81 8.27
N LYS A 600 14.96 4.47 9.06
CA LYS A 600 15.07 3.20 9.80
C LYS A 600 14.83 1.98 8.90
N LYS A 601 15.34 2.00 7.68
CA LYS A 601 14.94 1.08 6.61
C LYS A 601 16.15 0.42 5.97
N LEU A 602 16.15 -0.92 5.91
CA LEU A 602 17.15 -1.70 5.18
C LEU A 602 16.58 -2.07 3.81
N MET A 603 17.22 -1.59 2.75
CA MET A 603 16.91 -1.92 1.38
C MET A 603 17.66 -3.18 0.97
N MET A 604 16.93 -4.28 0.73
CA MET A 604 17.50 -5.51 0.21
C MET A 604 17.26 -5.62 -1.30
N LYS A 605 18.34 -5.63 -2.08
CA LYS A 605 18.30 -5.86 -3.53
C LYS A 605 18.66 -7.31 -3.85
N ILE A 606 17.68 -8.07 -4.33
CA ILE A 606 17.82 -9.49 -4.64
C ILE A 606 17.90 -9.64 -6.16
N ASN A 607 19.03 -10.17 -6.63
CA ASN A 607 19.28 -10.34 -8.06
C ASN A 607 19.05 -11.79 -8.52
N ASN A 608 18.55 -11.93 -9.75
CA ASN A 608 18.42 -13.17 -10.50
C ASN A 608 17.70 -14.30 -9.73
N LEU A 609 16.47 -14.02 -9.26
CA LEU A 609 15.65 -15.00 -8.55
C LEU A 609 15.00 -15.96 -9.56
N LYS A 610 15.47 -17.21 -9.60
CA LYS A 610 15.04 -18.21 -10.60
C LYS A 610 13.57 -18.62 -10.40
N PRO A 611 12.90 -19.17 -11.44
CA PRO A 611 11.55 -19.73 -11.32
C PRO A 611 11.48 -20.76 -10.18
N GLY A 612 10.46 -20.67 -9.32
CA GLY A 612 10.26 -21.55 -8.17
C GLY A 612 11.30 -21.42 -7.05
N GLN A 613 12.29 -20.53 -7.17
CA GLN A 613 13.33 -20.37 -6.16
C GLN A 613 12.80 -19.57 -4.97
N SER A 614 13.05 -20.10 -3.77
CA SER A 614 12.93 -19.36 -2.51
C SER A 614 14.32 -19.03 -1.97
N ARG A 615 14.50 -17.80 -1.50
CA ARG A 615 15.70 -17.37 -0.76
C ARG A 615 15.28 -16.86 0.60
N ILE A 616 15.88 -17.43 1.64
CA ILE A 616 15.59 -17.11 3.03
C ILE A 616 16.79 -16.40 3.64
N TYR A 617 16.55 -15.18 4.10
CA TYR A 617 17.55 -14.32 4.72
C TYR A 617 17.25 -14.15 6.20
N ASN A 618 18.22 -14.43 7.04
CA ASN A 618 18.18 -14.09 8.45
C ASN A 618 18.82 -12.71 8.63
N ILE A 619 18.11 -11.79 9.28
CA ILE A 619 18.61 -10.45 9.58
C ILE A 619 18.69 -10.34 11.10
N ASP A 620 19.92 -10.44 11.60
CA ASP A 620 20.25 -10.17 12.99
C ASP A 620 20.46 -8.66 13.16
N TYR A 621 19.89 -8.04 14.20
CA TYR A 621 20.03 -6.60 14.43
C TYR A 621 20.14 -6.24 15.92
N GLN A 622 20.72 -5.08 16.20
CA GLN A 622 20.84 -4.51 17.55
C GLN A 622 20.35 -3.06 17.57
N PHE A 623 19.55 -2.73 18.57
CA PHE A 623 19.05 -1.38 18.84
C PHE A 623 19.96 -0.62 19.81
N ASN A 624 19.77 0.69 19.94
CA ASN A 624 20.38 1.47 21.02
C ASN A 624 19.92 0.90 22.38
N SER A 625 20.86 0.64 23.29
CA SER A 625 20.47 0.43 24.68
C SER A 625 19.85 1.73 25.23
N PRO A 626 18.75 1.68 26.00
CA PRO A 626 18.12 2.87 26.59
C PRO A 626 19.02 3.69 27.54
N ASN A 627 20.27 3.25 27.80
CA ASN A 627 21.20 3.83 28.76
C ASN A 627 22.49 4.39 28.12
N SER A 628 22.50 4.66 26.81
CA SER A 628 23.61 5.36 26.14
C SER A 628 23.28 6.81 25.82
#